data_AF-A0AAD4TED2-F1
#
_entry.id   AF-A0AAD4TED2-F1
#
_cell.length_a   1.000
_cell.length_b   1.000
_cell.length_c   1.000
_cell.angle_alpha   90.00
_cell.angle_beta   90.00
_cell.angle_gamma   90.00
#
_symmetry.space_group_name_H-M   'P 1'
#
loop_
_entity.id
_entity.type
_entity.pdbx_description
1 polymer ?
#
loop_
_entity_poly.entity_id
_entity_poly.type
_entity_poly.pdbx_seq_one_letter_code
_entity_poly.pdbx_strand_id
1 'polypeptide(L)'
;MDADLSSSWDMDDEYEKLIKRMNPPSVVMDNEACKNATVIRVDSANKHGILLDVVQVLTDLNLIITKAYISSDGGWFMDVFNVTDQDGNKLQDAGILNYIRKSLGADSDFIPTRNRSVGVESVADHTAIELTGNDRPGLLSEVSAVLTDLKCNVVSAEVWTHNTRAAAVVRITDESSGSAITDPHRLLGIKQLLCNVLRGNNKIREAKTVISNVEINTDRRLHQMMFADRDYERADDNIQDEQKRPSVTVVNWCDKDYSVVTIRCKDRPKLLFDTVCTLTDMKYVVFHANVHAEQPEAYQEYCIRHLDGFPVNSEAERQRLIQCLEAAIERRVSDGLKLELCTTDRVGLLSNVTRIFRENSLSVTRAEVATKAGKAINTFYVRDSSGNPVDAKIIDYIRQVIGQTILQVKGRSEYSNSPPQESPTRFLFGGLFKSRSFVNFGIVRQ
;
A
#
# COMPACT_ATOMS: atom_id res chain seq x y z
N MET A 1 7.79 50.87 -5.89
CA MET A 1 7.75 50.60 -4.43
C MET A 1 7.78 49.09 -4.34
N ASP A 2 8.96 48.48 -4.53
CA ASP A 2 9.07 47.06 -4.86
C ASP A 2 10.40 46.49 -4.31
N ALA A 3 10.65 46.73 -3.02
CA ALA A 3 11.90 46.32 -2.35
C ALA A 3 11.70 45.54 -1.04
N ASP A 4 10.53 45.64 -0.39
CA ASP A 4 10.31 45.05 0.95
C ASP A 4 9.77 43.61 0.94
N LEU A 5 9.44 43.04 -0.23
CA LEU A 5 8.81 41.72 -0.32
C LEU A 5 9.78 40.52 -0.36
N SER A 6 11.08 40.71 -0.66
CA SER A 6 12.05 39.60 -0.59
C SER A 6 12.64 39.38 0.81
N SER A 7 12.63 40.42 1.66
CA SER A 7 13.34 40.38 2.95
C SER A 7 12.70 39.49 4.02
N SER A 8 11.38 39.22 3.99
CA SER A 8 10.77 38.39 5.04
C SER A 8 11.01 36.89 4.83
N TRP A 9 11.13 36.46 3.57
CA TRP A 9 11.25 35.05 3.21
C TRP A 9 12.64 34.51 3.61
N ASP A 10 13.71 35.29 3.40
CA ASP A 10 15.06 34.91 3.83
C ASP A 10 15.20 34.85 5.37
N MET A 11 14.47 35.70 6.11
CA MET A 11 14.54 35.78 7.57
C MET A 11 13.81 34.62 8.27
N ASP A 12 12.64 34.21 7.77
CA ASP A 12 11.93 33.02 8.27
C ASP A 12 12.79 31.76 8.05
N ASP A 13 13.48 31.69 6.91
CA ASP A 13 14.40 30.60 6.55
C ASP A 13 15.62 30.52 7.46
N GLU A 14 16.21 31.66 7.86
CA GLU A 14 17.29 31.69 8.87
C GLU A 14 16.77 31.35 10.27
N TYR A 15 15.58 31.82 10.65
CA TYR A 15 14.97 31.53 11.94
C TYR A 15 14.64 30.04 12.12
N GLU A 16 14.07 29.39 11.08
CA GLU A 16 13.88 27.92 11.08
C GLU A 16 15.21 27.16 11.23
N LYS A 17 16.25 27.57 10.50
CA LYS A 17 17.60 26.95 10.59
C LYS A 17 18.19 27.15 11.98
N LEU A 18 17.90 28.26 12.66
CA LEU A 18 18.37 28.56 14.01
C LEU A 18 17.62 27.72 15.06
N ILE A 19 16.30 27.57 14.95
CA ILE A 19 15.51 26.64 15.79
C ILE A 19 16.02 25.20 15.64
N LYS A 20 16.24 24.72 14.41
CA LYS A 20 16.77 23.38 14.14
C LYS A 20 18.18 23.17 14.73
N ARG A 21 19.02 24.20 14.75
CA ARG A 21 20.35 24.16 15.40
C ARG A 21 20.27 24.15 16.92
N MET A 22 19.29 24.84 17.52
CA MET A 22 19.08 24.83 18.97
C MET A 22 18.53 23.48 19.45
N ASN A 23 17.60 22.88 18.67
CA ASN A 23 16.90 21.65 19.02
C ASN A 23 16.98 20.64 17.85
N PRO A 24 18.14 20.01 17.64
CA PRO A 24 18.34 19.09 16.52
C PRO A 24 17.48 17.83 16.67
N PRO A 25 17.00 17.22 15.56
CA PRO A 25 16.24 15.98 15.61
C PRO A 25 16.95 14.86 16.37
N SER A 26 16.27 14.34 17.39
CA SER A 26 16.69 13.30 18.31
C SER A 26 15.89 12.02 18.03
N VAL A 27 16.58 10.88 17.95
CA VAL A 27 15.95 9.57 17.77
C VAL A 27 16.48 8.61 18.82
N VAL A 28 15.64 8.31 19.80
CA VAL A 28 15.93 7.35 20.88
C VAL A 28 15.25 6.03 20.55
N MET A 29 15.98 4.92 20.67
CA MET A 29 15.47 3.57 20.45
C MET A 29 15.62 2.80 21.76
N ASP A 30 14.50 2.33 22.27
CA ASP A 30 14.41 1.61 23.54
C ASP A 30 13.76 0.24 23.29
N ASN A 31 14.56 -0.81 23.45
CA ASN A 31 14.11 -2.18 23.25
C ASN A 31 13.63 -2.85 24.54
N GLU A 32 13.65 -2.15 25.68
CA GLU A 32 13.30 -2.68 27.00
C GLU A 32 11.97 -2.10 27.51
N ALA A 33 11.64 -0.85 27.17
CA ALA A 33 10.41 -0.17 27.58
C ALA A 33 9.10 -0.88 27.21
N CYS A 34 9.10 -1.70 26.16
CA CYS A 34 7.97 -2.56 25.81
C CYS A 34 8.44 -4.01 25.71
N LYS A 35 7.64 -4.96 26.22
CA LYS A 35 7.99 -6.40 26.16
C LYS A 35 8.01 -6.95 24.72
N ASN A 36 7.10 -6.48 23.86
CA ASN A 36 6.78 -7.12 22.58
C ASN A 36 7.15 -6.28 21.35
N ALA A 37 7.63 -5.05 21.52
CA ALA A 37 7.96 -4.14 20.42
C ALA A 37 9.19 -3.29 20.77
N THR A 38 9.88 -2.78 19.76
CA THR A 38 10.92 -1.76 19.94
C THR A 38 10.26 -0.39 19.98
N VAL A 39 10.55 0.42 20.99
CA VAL A 39 10.01 1.77 21.12
C VAL A 39 10.96 2.74 20.43
N ILE A 40 10.48 3.47 19.44
CA ILE A 40 11.20 4.55 18.76
C ILE A 40 10.57 5.86 19.20
N ARG A 41 11.36 6.75 19.80
CA ARG A 41 10.97 8.10 20.16
C ARG A 41 11.68 9.09 19.23
N VAL A 42 10.92 10.00 18.63
CA VAL A 42 11.43 11.04 17.72
C VAL A 42 11.06 12.39 18.30
N ASP A 43 12.08 13.15 18.71
CA ASP A 43 11.95 14.49 19.27
C ASP A 43 12.57 15.51 18.30
N SER A 44 11.89 16.59 17.94
CA SER A 44 12.45 17.63 17.05
C SER A 44 11.67 18.95 17.12
N ALA A 45 12.19 19.98 16.44
CA ALA A 45 11.40 21.16 16.11
C ALA A 45 10.26 20.81 15.15
N ASN A 46 9.05 21.28 15.43
CA ASN A 46 7.89 21.02 14.59
C ASN A 46 8.03 21.73 13.24
N LYS A 47 8.00 20.96 12.15
CA LYS A 47 7.94 21.43 10.76
C LYS A 47 6.74 20.77 10.07
N HIS A 48 6.14 21.45 9.11
CA HIS A 48 5.05 20.85 8.34
C HIS A 48 5.52 19.55 7.63
N GLY A 49 4.70 18.49 7.72
CA GLY A 49 4.97 17.20 7.08
C GLY A 49 5.90 16.24 7.84
N ILE A 50 6.46 16.59 9.00
CA ILE A 50 7.43 15.72 9.71
C ILE A 50 6.86 14.36 10.13
N LEU A 51 5.60 14.30 10.59
CA LEU A 51 4.93 13.03 10.90
C LEU A 51 4.91 12.09 9.69
N LEU A 52 4.66 12.63 8.50
CA LEU A 52 4.68 11.85 7.26
C LEU A 52 6.09 11.38 6.92
N ASP A 53 7.13 12.23 7.05
CA ASP A 53 8.53 11.83 6.86
C ASP A 53 8.89 10.62 7.76
N VAL A 54 8.52 10.68 9.04
CA VAL A 54 8.80 9.62 10.03
C VAL A 54 8.07 8.32 9.67
N VAL A 55 6.75 8.40 9.45
CA VAL A 55 5.94 7.22 9.13
C VAL A 55 6.34 6.62 7.78
N GLN A 56 6.78 7.43 6.80
CA GLN A 56 7.32 6.94 5.53
C GLN A 56 8.63 6.14 5.72
N VAL A 57 9.59 6.65 6.49
CA VAL A 57 10.86 5.92 6.76
C VAL A 57 10.60 4.57 7.44
N LEU A 58 9.69 4.51 8.41
CA LEU A 58 9.30 3.26 9.06
C LEU A 58 8.58 2.29 8.08
N THR A 59 7.77 2.84 7.17
CA THR A 59 7.04 2.09 6.14
C THR A 59 7.95 1.52 5.06
N ASP A 60 8.99 2.25 4.65
CA ASP A 60 9.97 1.84 3.63
C ASP A 60 10.89 0.72 4.12
N LEU A 61 11.12 0.68 5.44
CA LEU A 61 11.77 -0.44 6.14
C LEU A 61 10.83 -1.65 6.36
N ASN A 62 9.58 -1.57 5.90
CA ASN A 62 8.52 -2.57 6.10
C ASN A 62 8.22 -2.91 7.57
N LEU A 63 8.42 -1.95 8.47
CA LEU A 63 8.12 -2.12 9.90
C LEU A 63 6.62 -2.00 10.17
N ILE A 64 6.14 -2.75 11.15
CA ILE A 64 4.75 -2.72 11.59
C ILE A 64 4.64 -1.82 12.82
N ILE A 65 3.87 -0.73 12.71
CA ILE A 65 3.60 0.18 13.83
C ILE A 65 2.39 -0.36 14.59
N THR A 66 2.62 -0.90 15.79
CA THR A 66 1.59 -1.51 16.63
C THR A 66 0.87 -0.50 17.53
N LYS A 67 1.59 0.54 17.98
CA LYS A 67 1.03 1.69 18.70
C LYS A 67 1.80 2.95 18.30
N ALA A 68 1.12 4.09 18.27
CA ALA A 68 1.78 5.39 18.18
C ALA A 68 1.10 6.44 19.06
N TYR A 69 1.91 7.32 19.63
CA TYR A 69 1.49 8.54 20.33
C TYR A 69 2.20 9.71 19.66
N ILE A 70 1.43 10.67 19.17
CA ILE A 70 1.93 11.77 18.34
C ILE A 70 1.59 13.07 19.05
N SER A 71 2.54 14.00 19.15
CA SER A 71 2.32 15.31 19.79
C SER A 71 3.14 16.43 19.15
N SER A 72 2.47 17.51 18.76
CA SER A 72 3.01 18.62 17.99
C SER A 72 2.68 20.00 18.61
N ASP A 73 2.93 20.14 19.91
CA ASP A 73 2.60 21.34 20.69
C ASP A 73 3.72 22.39 20.75
N GLY A 74 3.35 23.68 20.75
CA GLY A 74 4.24 24.78 21.14
C GLY A 74 5.50 24.95 20.29
N GLY A 75 5.50 24.49 19.04
CA GLY A 75 6.66 24.48 18.14
C GLY A 75 7.57 23.25 18.30
N TRP A 76 7.19 22.30 19.15
CA TRP A 76 7.90 21.04 19.37
C TRP A 76 7.12 19.86 18.79
N PHE A 77 7.85 18.81 18.46
CA PHE A 77 7.34 17.56 17.92
C PHE A 77 7.95 16.41 18.74
N MET A 78 7.09 15.60 19.38
CA MET A 78 7.49 14.43 20.15
C MET A 78 6.52 13.29 19.85
N ASP A 79 7.04 12.31 19.13
CA ASP A 79 6.30 11.13 18.71
C ASP A 79 6.94 9.84 19.26
N VAL A 80 6.10 8.89 19.63
CA VAL A 80 6.49 7.57 20.16
C VAL A 80 5.83 6.49 19.31
N PHE A 81 6.63 5.62 18.69
CA PHE A 81 6.16 4.50 17.88
C PHE A 81 6.62 3.17 18.48
N ASN A 82 5.68 2.25 18.72
CA ASN A 82 6.00 0.87 19.08
C ASN A 82 6.02 0.02 17.82
N VAL A 83 7.22 -0.36 17.36
CA VAL A 83 7.42 -1.06 16.09
C VAL A 83 7.87 -2.51 16.25
N THR A 84 7.49 -3.35 15.30
CA THR A 84 8.02 -4.70 15.10
C THR A 84 8.50 -4.88 13.66
N ASP A 85 9.25 -5.94 13.41
CA ASP A 85 9.42 -6.47 12.05
C ASP A 85 8.12 -7.11 11.51
N GLN A 86 8.20 -7.68 10.29
CA GLN A 86 7.08 -8.35 9.61
C GLN A 86 6.63 -9.64 10.31
N ASP A 87 7.50 -10.27 11.10
CA ASP A 87 7.24 -11.50 11.86
C ASP A 87 6.71 -11.20 13.28
N GLY A 88 6.55 -9.92 13.64
CA GLY A 88 6.05 -9.47 14.94
C GLY A 88 7.11 -9.39 16.04
N ASN A 89 8.41 -9.47 15.70
CA ASN A 89 9.50 -9.42 16.67
C ASN A 89 10.06 -8.00 16.85
N LYS A 90 10.79 -7.82 17.95
CA LYS A 90 11.62 -6.65 18.21
C LYS A 90 12.75 -6.53 17.19
N LEU A 91 13.11 -5.29 16.85
CA LEU A 91 14.23 -5.00 15.97
C LEU A 91 15.55 -5.41 16.65
N GLN A 92 16.32 -6.27 15.99
CA GLN A 92 17.67 -6.68 16.40
C GLN A 92 18.74 -6.28 15.38
N ASP A 93 18.36 -5.96 14.15
CA ASP A 93 19.29 -5.59 13.08
C ASP A 93 19.88 -4.19 13.34
N ALA A 94 21.17 -4.16 13.66
CA ALA A 94 21.91 -2.93 13.91
C ALA A 94 22.01 -2.02 12.68
N GLY A 95 21.93 -2.56 11.46
CA GLY A 95 21.86 -1.81 10.20
C GLY A 95 20.54 -1.05 10.08
N ILE A 96 19.41 -1.71 10.32
CA ILE A 96 18.07 -1.07 10.34
C ILE A 96 18.04 0.03 11.41
N LEU A 97 18.49 -0.27 12.64
CA LEU A 97 18.51 0.70 13.74
C LEU A 97 19.42 1.91 13.43
N ASN A 98 20.61 1.69 12.84
CA ASN A 98 21.50 2.77 12.42
C ASN A 98 20.90 3.60 11.28
N TYR A 99 20.20 2.96 10.34
CA TYR A 99 19.54 3.62 9.23
C TYR A 99 18.40 4.55 9.69
N ILE A 100 17.56 4.09 10.62
CA ILE A 100 16.49 4.94 11.20
C ILE A 100 17.11 6.15 11.90
N ARG A 101 18.15 5.93 12.72
CA ARG A 101 18.83 7.02 13.46
C ARG A 101 19.41 8.07 12.51
N LYS A 102 19.98 7.65 11.38
CA LYS A 102 20.51 8.56 10.35
C LYS A 102 19.42 9.28 9.57
N SER A 103 18.37 8.55 9.15
CA SER A 103 17.30 9.09 8.31
C SER A 103 16.37 10.06 9.04
N LEU A 104 16.24 9.94 10.37
CA LEU A 104 15.34 10.75 11.21
C LEU A 104 16.05 11.64 12.26
N GLY A 105 17.35 11.43 12.50
CA GLY A 105 18.13 12.23 13.45
C GLY A 105 18.74 13.50 12.85
N ALA A 106 19.66 14.14 13.60
CA ALA A 106 20.32 15.37 13.21
C ALA A 106 21.05 15.32 11.85
N ASP A 107 21.55 14.14 11.45
CA ASP A 107 22.21 13.94 10.15
C ASP A 107 21.23 13.91 8.96
N SER A 108 19.91 13.94 9.21
CA SER A 108 18.89 13.76 8.18
C SER A 108 18.90 14.85 7.10
N ASP A 109 19.35 16.07 7.42
CA ASP A 109 19.53 17.17 6.45
C ASP A 109 20.67 16.91 5.44
N PHE A 110 21.64 16.05 5.79
CA PHE A 110 22.73 15.63 4.89
C PHE A 110 22.37 14.41 4.04
N ILE A 111 21.22 13.78 4.28
CA ILE A 111 20.67 12.70 3.47
C ILE A 111 19.58 13.30 2.58
N PRO A 112 19.83 13.46 1.26
CA PRO A 112 18.79 13.86 0.34
C PRO A 112 17.56 12.98 0.54
N THR A 113 16.35 13.53 0.51
CA THR A 113 15.08 12.77 0.59
C THR A 113 15.06 11.58 -0.39
N ARG A 114 15.74 11.77 -1.53
CA ARG A 114 16.12 10.80 -2.56
C ARG A 114 16.76 9.49 -2.08
N ASN A 115 17.50 9.51 -0.96
CA ASN A 115 18.23 8.35 -0.42
C ASN A 115 17.58 7.76 0.86
N ARG A 116 16.36 8.21 1.24
CA ARG A 116 15.68 7.74 2.47
C ARG A 116 14.80 6.50 2.28
N SER A 117 14.69 5.97 1.06
CA SER A 117 14.04 4.70 0.75
C SER A 117 15.07 3.55 0.63
N VAL A 118 14.90 2.50 1.45
CA VAL A 118 15.78 1.32 1.42
C VAL A 118 15.45 0.42 0.23
N GLY A 119 16.43 0.15 -0.63
CA GLY A 119 16.30 -0.76 -1.78
C GLY A 119 16.24 -0.10 -3.15
N VAL A 120 16.59 1.19 -3.26
CA VAL A 120 16.56 1.93 -4.53
C VAL A 120 17.80 1.65 -5.39
N GLU A 121 17.58 1.05 -6.57
CA GLU A 121 18.48 1.16 -7.72
C GLU A 121 18.41 2.57 -8.31
N SER A 122 19.53 3.11 -8.81
CA SER A 122 19.67 4.53 -9.14
C SER A 122 18.74 5.01 -10.26
N VAL A 123 18.23 6.26 -10.16
CA VAL A 123 17.56 6.99 -11.28
C VAL A 123 18.25 6.82 -12.64
N ALA A 124 19.58 6.67 -12.67
CA ALA A 124 20.34 6.59 -13.91
C ALA A 124 19.90 5.43 -14.83
N ASP A 125 19.32 4.36 -14.27
CA ASP A 125 19.13 3.10 -14.97
C ASP A 125 17.74 2.94 -15.58
N HIS A 126 16.70 3.63 -15.05
CA HIS A 126 15.29 3.38 -15.40
C HIS A 126 14.47 4.66 -15.68
N THR A 127 13.54 4.61 -16.64
CA THR A 127 12.53 5.66 -16.89
C THR A 127 11.24 5.36 -16.12
N ALA A 128 10.69 6.31 -15.35
CA ALA A 128 9.41 6.12 -14.68
C ALA A 128 8.23 6.69 -15.49
N ILE A 129 7.13 5.95 -15.51
CA ILE A 129 5.86 6.31 -16.15
C ILE A 129 4.75 6.22 -15.09
N GLU A 130 4.02 7.32 -14.94
CA GLU A 130 2.83 7.43 -14.11
C GLU A 130 1.59 7.35 -15.00
N LEU A 131 0.64 6.50 -14.62
CA LEU A 131 -0.59 6.23 -15.34
C LEU A 131 -1.78 6.45 -14.41
N THR A 132 -2.77 7.26 -14.80
CA THR A 132 -4.09 7.30 -14.16
C THR A 132 -5.22 7.24 -15.17
N GLY A 133 -6.35 6.62 -14.81
CA GLY A 133 -7.47 6.45 -15.72
C GLY A 133 -8.68 5.75 -15.09
N ASN A 134 -9.58 5.26 -15.92
CA ASN A 134 -10.66 4.39 -15.48
C ASN A 134 -10.20 2.93 -15.62
N ASP A 135 -10.34 2.17 -14.55
CA ASP A 135 -10.07 0.74 -14.57
C ASP A 135 -11.10 -0.02 -15.42
N ARG A 136 -10.67 -1.16 -15.96
CA ARG A 136 -11.52 -2.12 -16.66
C ARG A 136 -10.83 -3.49 -16.70
N PRO A 137 -11.59 -4.60 -16.79
CA PRO A 137 -11.02 -5.91 -17.05
C PRO A 137 -10.07 -5.88 -18.25
N GLY A 138 -8.83 -6.33 -18.04
CA GLY A 138 -7.81 -6.40 -19.08
C GLY A 138 -6.91 -5.16 -19.27
N LEU A 139 -7.16 -4.03 -18.59
CA LEU A 139 -6.34 -2.80 -18.75
C LEU A 139 -4.84 -3.06 -18.56
N LEU A 140 -4.45 -3.77 -17.49
CA LEU A 140 -3.04 -4.10 -17.23
C LEU A 140 -2.42 -4.97 -18.34
N SER A 141 -3.21 -5.83 -18.99
CA SER A 141 -2.74 -6.64 -20.12
C SER A 141 -2.51 -5.79 -21.37
N GLU A 142 -3.35 -4.79 -21.61
CA GLU A 142 -3.18 -3.86 -22.74
C GLU A 142 -1.98 -2.93 -22.54
N VAL A 143 -1.82 -2.37 -21.33
CA VAL A 143 -0.65 -1.55 -20.96
C VAL A 143 0.66 -2.32 -21.11
N SER A 144 0.73 -3.53 -20.56
CA SER A 144 1.93 -4.37 -20.65
C SER A 144 2.22 -4.87 -22.08
N ALA A 145 1.18 -5.12 -22.89
CA ALA A 145 1.35 -5.42 -24.31
C ALA A 145 1.93 -4.23 -25.09
N VAL A 146 1.42 -3.01 -24.89
CA VAL A 146 1.97 -1.79 -25.54
C VAL A 146 3.43 -1.55 -25.15
N LEU A 147 3.79 -1.71 -23.87
CA LEU A 147 5.19 -1.59 -23.44
C LEU A 147 6.10 -2.64 -24.10
N THR A 148 5.62 -3.88 -24.23
CA THR A 148 6.36 -4.97 -24.89
C THR A 148 6.54 -4.72 -26.40
N ASP A 149 5.52 -4.20 -27.08
CA ASP A 149 5.58 -3.85 -28.50
C ASP A 149 6.56 -2.70 -28.76
N LEU A 150 6.57 -1.70 -27.88
CA LEU A 150 7.47 -0.54 -27.88
C LEU A 150 8.90 -0.85 -27.37
N LYS A 151 9.27 -2.13 -27.27
CA LYS A 151 10.61 -2.58 -26.88
C LYS A 151 11.05 -2.03 -25.53
N CYS A 152 10.12 -2.02 -24.57
CA CYS A 152 10.35 -1.57 -23.20
C CYS A 152 10.29 -2.78 -22.25
N ASN A 153 11.36 -3.01 -21.50
CA ASN A 153 11.37 -3.94 -20.38
C ASN A 153 10.71 -3.28 -19.17
N VAL A 154 9.87 -4.00 -18.43
CA VAL A 154 9.27 -3.51 -17.18
C VAL A 154 10.09 -4.05 -16.01
N VAL A 155 10.88 -3.18 -15.37
CA VAL A 155 11.75 -3.55 -14.24
C VAL A 155 10.98 -3.55 -12.93
N SER A 156 10.05 -2.61 -12.76
CA SER A 156 9.09 -2.64 -11.66
C SER A 156 7.76 -2.02 -12.08
N ALA A 157 6.65 -2.48 -11.52
CA ALA A 157 5.37 -1.81 -11.64
C ALA A 157 4.53 -1.99 -10.36
N GLU A 158 3.98 -0.90 -9.85
CA GLU A 158 2.98 -0.94 -8.78
C GLU A 158 1.67 -0.38 -9.33
N VAL A 159 0.59 -1.15 -9.20
CA VAL A 159 -0.73 -0.87 -9.79
C VAL A 159 -1.79 -1.00 -8.70
N TRP A 160 -2.58 0.05 -8.50
CA TRP A 160 -3.71 0.10 -7.56
C TRP A 160 -5.01 0.37 -8.31
N THR A 161 -6.11 -0.24 -7.86
CA THR A 161 -7.47 0.07 -8.33
C THR A 161 -8.39 0.30 -7.13
N HIS A 162 -9.29 1.28 -7.23
CA HIS A 162 -10.34 1.57 -6.25
C HIS A 162 -11.44 2.39 -6.92
N ASN A 163 -12.72 2.12 -6.61
CA ASN A 163 -13.88 2.83 -7.16
C ASN A 163 -13.84 3.08 -8.69
N THR A 164 -13.50 2.05 -9.47
CA THR A 164 -13.34 2.10 -10.95
C THR A 164 -12.22 3.03 -11.46
N ARG A 165 -11.36 3.54 -10.58
CA ARG A 165 -10.13 4.26 -10.95
C ARG A 165 -8.93 3.32 -10.86
N ALA A 166 -7.96 3.56 -11.73
CA ALA A 166 -6.66 2.88 -11.70
C ALA A 166 -5.54 3.91 -11.64
N ALA A 167 -4.54 3.66 -10.80
CA ALA A 167 -3.26 4.35 -10.81
C ALA A 167 -2.13 3.32 -10.91
N ALA A 168 -1.10 3.62 -11.68
CA ALA A 168 0.11 2.80 -11.74
C ALA A 168 1.38 3.64 -11.89
N VAL A 169 2.45 3.20 -11.23
CA VAL A 169 3.81 3.70 -11.45
C VAL A 169 4.63 2.54 -12.01
N VAL A 170 5.18 2.73 -13.21
CA VAL A 170 5.90 1.71 -13.97
C VAL A 170 7.31 2.21 -14.27
N ARG A 171 8.34 1.48 -13.82
CA ARG A 171 9.75 1.75 -14.18
C ARG A 171 10.14 0.84 -15.34
N ILE A 172 10.61 1.44 -16.43
CA ILE A 172 10.98 0.74 -17.66
C ILE A 172 12.41 1.05 -18.10
N THR A 173 12.99 0.10 -18.85
CA THR A 173 14.21 0.31 -19.62
C THR A 173 13.97 0.00 -21.09
N ASP A 174 14.87 0.47 -21.95
CA ASP A 174 14.96 -0.02 -23.31
C ASP A 174 15.35 -1.52 -23.34
N GLU A 175 14.70 -2.29 -24.21
CA GLU A 175 14.97 -3.73 -24.39
C GLU A 175 16.40 -4.01 -24.90
N SER A 176 16.93 -3.15 -25.77
CA SER A 176 18.20 -3.40 -26.47
C SER A 176 19.45 -2.99 -25.69
N SER A 177 19.35 -1.94 -24.88
CA SER A 177 20.44 -1.36 -24.09
C SER A 177 20.32 -1.60 -22.59
N GLY A 178 19.17 -2.09 -22.11
CA GLY A 178 18.91 -2.32 -20.68
C GLY A 178 18.95 -1.04 -19.82
N SER A 179 18.92 0.14 -20.44
CA SER A 179 19.13 1.45 -19.81
C SER A 179 17.87 2.33 -19.89
N ALA A 180 17.86 3.44 -19.17
CA ALA A 180 16.78 4.42 -19.20
C ALA A 180 16.53 4.94 -20.63
N ILE A 181 15.25 5.04 -21.01
CA ILE A 181 14.83 5.64 -22.27
C ILE A 181 14.91 7.16 -22.13
N THR A 182 15.84 7.79 -22.85
CA THR A 182 16.08 9.24 -22.82
C THR A 182 15.60 9.99 -24.05
N ASP A 183 15.34 9.31 -25.18
CA ASP A 183 14.89 9.93 -26.43
C ASP A 183 13.50 10.57 -26.28
N PRO A 184 13.37 11.92 -26.40
CA PRO A 184 12.09 12.61 -26.25
C PRO A 184 11.03 12.16 -27.26
N HIS A 185 11.41 11.74 -28.47
CA HIS A 185 10.45 11.32 -29.49
C HIS A 185 9.81 9.97 -29.15
N ARG A 186 10.61 8.98 -28.76
CA ARG A 186 10.14 7.69 -28.25
C ARG A 186 9.32 7.85 -26.97
N LEU A 187 9.76 8.69 -26.03
CA LEU A 187 9.02 8.99 -24.80
C LEU A 187 7.64 9.61 -25.11
N LEU A 188 7.56 10.54 -26.07
CA LEU A 188 6.28 11.10 -26.53
C LEU A 188 5.39 10.03 -27.18
N GLY A 189 5.96 9.13 -27.98
CA GLY A 189 5.24 7.99 -28.57
C GLY A 189 4.65 7.04 -27.53
N ILE A 190 5.46 6.63 -26.54
CA ILE A 190 5.03 5.81 -25.39
C ILE A 190 3.88 6.52 -24.65
N LYS A 191 4.07 7.80 -24.30
CA LYS A 191 3.06 8.62 -23.62
C LYS A 191 1.73 8.66 -24.38
N GLN A 192 1.77 8.87 -25.69
CA GLN A 192 0.56 8.96 -26.51
C GLN A 192 -0.19 7.62 -26.60
N LEU A 193 0.53 6.52 -26.81
CA LEU A 193 -0.07 5.20 -26.93
C LEU A 193 -0.68 4.72 -25.61
N LEU A 194 0.03 4.90 -24.49
CA LEU A 194 -0.51 4.57 -23.16
C LEU A 194 -1.70 5.47 -22.78
N CYS A 195 -1.67 6.76 -23.11
CA CYS A 195 -2.82 7.65 -22.89
C CYS A 195 -4.05 7.18 -23.70
N ASN A 196 -3.87 6.73 -24.94
CA ASN A 196 -4.96 6.16 -25.74
C ASN A 196 -5.55 4.89 -25.09
N VAL A 197 -4.72 3.98 -24.58
CA VAL A 197 -5.16 2.78 -23.85
C VAL A 197 -5.92 3.14 -22.57
N LEU A 198 -5.43 4.10 -21.79
CA LEU A 198 -6.11 4.50 -20.54
C LEU A 198 -7.45 5.20 -20.77
N ARG A 199 -7.60 5.97 -21.86
CA ARG A 199 -8.88 6.62 -22.23
C ARG A 199 -9.97 5.60 -22.56
N GLY A 200 -9.62 4.57 -23.33
CA GLY A 200 -10.60 3.61 -23.87
C GLY A 200 -11.77 4.33 -24.56
N ASN A 201 -13.00 3.93 -24.25
CA ASN A 201 -14.21 4.52 -24.81
C ASN A 201 -14.82 5.66 -23.95
N ASN A 202 -14.30 5.92 -22.75
CA ASN A 202 -14.92 6.83 -21.79
C ASN A 202 -14.34 8.25 -21.88
N LYS A 203 -15.20 9.21 -22.26
CA LYS A 203 -14.82 10.63 -22.43
C LYS A 203 -15.03 11.51 -21.20
N ILE A 204 -15.54 10.96 -20.09
CA ILE A 204 -16.07 11.73 -18.95
C ILE A 204 -14.96 12.19 -17.98
N ARG A 205 -13.90 11.41 -17.79
CA ARG A 205 -12.73 11.77 -16.96
C ARG A 205 -11.45 11.63 -17.78
N GLU A 206 -10.50 12.55 -17.58
CA GLU A 206 -9.24 12.54 -18.30
C GLU A 206 -8.28 11.48 -17.77
N ALA A 207 -8.00 10.46 -18.59
CA ALA A 207 -6.85 9.60 -18.38
C ALA A 207 -5.54 10.36 -18.65
N LYS A 208 -4.54 10.14 -17.78
CA LYS A 208 -3.26 10.86 -17.79
C LYS A 208 -2.10 9.88 -17.86
N THR A 209 -1.10 10.23 -18.66
CA THR A 209 0.21 9.58 -18.69
C THR A 209 1.27 10.65 -18.49
N VAL A 210 2.08 10.51 -17.45
CA VAL A 210 3.20 11.40 -17.14
C VAL A 210 4.47 10.58 -17.14
N ILE A 211 5.56 11.17 -17.62
CA ILE A 211 6.90 10.56 -17.56
C ILE A 211 7.66 11.36 -16.52
N SER A 212 8.18 10.68 -15.50
CA SER A 212 8.86 11.29 -14.37
C SER A 212 10.31 10.80 -14.29
N ASN A 213 11.23 11.74 -14.04
CA ASN A 213 12.66 11.48 -13.84
C ASN A 213 13.05 11.64 -12.36
N VAL A 214 12.05 11.63 -11.47
CA VAL A 214 12.22 11.89 -10.03
C VAL A 214 12.04 10.58 -9.28
N GLU A 215 12.99 10.27 -8.40
CA GLU A 215 12.83 9.23 -7.38
C GLU A 215 11.75 9.67 -6.40
N ILE A 216 10.57 9.06 -6.50
CA ILE A 216 9.46 9.25 -5.57
C ILE A 216 9.18 7.89 -4.92
N ASN A 217 8.92 7.91 -3.61
CA ASN A 217 8.35 6.79 -2.88
C ASN A 217 7.06 6.34 -3.60
N THR A 218 7.02 5.11 -4.13
CA THR A 218 5.94 4.68 -5.03
C THR A 218 4.58 4.67 -4.31
N ASP A 219 4.56 4.20 -3.05
CA ASP A 219 3.37 4.17 -2.20
C ASP A 219 2.79 5.57 -1.99
N ARG A 220 3.64 6.55 -1.63
CA ARG A 220 3.25 7.96 -1.48
C ARG A 220 2.75 8.53 -2.81
N ARG A 221 3.39 8.18 -3.93
CA ARG A 221 3.02 8.70 -5.25
C ARG A 221 1.67 8.16 -5.71
N LEU A 222 1.42 6.86 -5.57
CA LEU A 222 0.15 6.23 -5.88
C LEU A 222 -0.98 6.79 -5.01
N HIS A 223 -0.72 7.07 -3.72
CA HIS A 223 -1.67 7.75 -2.85
C HIS A 223 -2.10 9.12 -3.41
N GLN A 224 -1.13 9.97 -3.78
CA GLN A 224 -1.38 11.28 -4.38
C GLN A 224 -2.10 11.18 -5.72
N MET A 225 -1.74 10.21 -6.57
CA MET A 225 -2.36 9.98 -7.87
C MET A 225 -3.83 9.61 -7.72
N MET A 226 -4.16 8.64 -6.85
CA MET A 226 -5.54 8.23 -6.59
C MET A 226 -6.38 9.37 -6.00
N PHE A 227 -5.84 10.11 -5.01
CA PHE A 227 -6.50 11.26 -4.42
C PHE A 227 -6.77 12.39 -5.43
N ALA A 228 -5.76 12.77 -6.22
CA ALA A 228 -5.91 13.81 -7.25
C ALA A 228 -6.88 13.41 -8.37
N ASP A 229 -7.03 12.11 -8.61
CA ASP A 229 -7.98 11.53 -9.55
C ASP A 229 -9.37 11.25 -8.93
N ARG A 230 -9.55 11.57 -7.64
CA ARG A 230 -10.82 11.48 -6.90
C ARG A 230 -11.47 10.10 -6.93
N ASP A 231 -10.70 9.08 -6.60
CA ASP A 231 -11.20 7.74 -6.35
C ASP A 231 -12.19 7.67 -5.17
N TYR A 232 -12.06 8.56 -4.19
CA TYR A 232 -12.98 8.67 -3.05
C TYR A 232 -14.42 9.08 -3.42
N GLU A 233 -14.67 9.59 -4.62
CA GLU A 233 -16.02 9.86 -5.12
C GLU A 233 -16.71 8.54 -5.52
N ARG A 234 -17.54 7.99 -4.63
CA ARG A 234 -18.38 6.81 -4.94
C ARG A 234 -19.54 7.20 -5.88
N ALA A 235 -19.96 6.27 -6.74
CA ALA A 235 -21.27 6.32 -7.36
C ALA A 235 -22.33 5.80 -6.36
N ASP A 236 -23.51 6.44 -6.32
CA ASP A 236 -24.51 6.26 -5.24
C ASP A 236 -25.10 4.84 -5.12
N ASP A 237 -24.94 3.97 -6.12
CA ASP A 237 -25.66 2.69 -6.22
C ASP A 237 -25.07 1.53 -5.37
N ASN A 238 -23.86 1.65 -4.81
CA ASN A 238 -23.18 0.55 -4.12
C ASN A 238 -23.52 0.46 -2.61
N ILE A 239 -24.75 -0.02 -2.34
CA ILE A 239 -25.31 -0.22 -0.99
C ILE A 239 -24.81 -1.51 -0.30
N GLN A 240 -24.22 -2.46 -1.04
CA GLN A 240 -24.13 -3.87 -0.61
C GLN A 240 -23.01 -4.27 0.38
N ASP A 241 -22.21 -3.35 0.95
CA ASP A 241 -21.13 -3.77 1.87
C ASP A 241 -20.81 -2.80 3.02
N GLU A 242 -21.83 -2.10 3.56
CA GLU A 242 -21.66 -1.21 4.73
C GLU A 242 -21.01 -1.92 5.94
N GLN A 243 -21.27 -3.22 6.11
CA GLN A 243 -20.78 -4.01 7.25
C GLN A 243 -19.27 -4.31 7.24
N LYS A 244 -18.56 -4.06 6.14
CA LYS A 244 -17.09 -4.17 6.05
C LYS A 244 -16.38 -2.81 5.98
N ARG A 245 -17.10 -1.70 5.91
CA ARG A 245 -16.48 -0.38 5.74
C ARG A 245 -15.70 0.04 7.00
N PRO A 246 -14.59 0.77 6.84
CA PRO A 246 -13.97 1.47 7.96
C PRO A 246 -14.95 2.49 8.54
N SER A 247 -15.12 2.48 9.86
CA SER A 247 -15.89 3.51 10.56
C SER A 247 -15.00 4.74 10.74
N VAL A 248 -15.34 5.85 10.09
CA VAL A 248 -14.66 7.13 10.24
C VAL A 248 -15.66 8.17 10.73
N THR A 249 -15.36 8.81 11.86
CA THR A 249 -16.14 9.94 12.39
C THR A 249 -15.27 11.18 12.51
N VAL A 250 -15.88 12.35 12.38
CA VAL A 250 -15.18 13.65 12.48
C VAL A 250 -16.04 14.58 13.32
N VAL A 251 -15.57 14.96 14.50
CA VAL A 251 -16.29 15.81 15.47
C VAL A 251 -15.48 17.05 15.77
N ASN A 252 -16.10 18.22 15.87
CA ASN A 252 -15.39 19.44 16.23
C ASN A 252 -15.34 19.58 17.76
N TRP A 253 -14.14 19.75 18.32
CA TRP A 253 -13.94 19.98 19.74
C TRP A 253 -13.85 21.49 20.01
N CYS A 254 -15.02 22.10 20.21
CA CYS A 254 -15.19 23.56 20.26
C CYS A 254 -14.33 24.26 21.31
N ASP A 255 -13.99 23.59 22.43
CA ASP A 255 -13.19 24.19 23.52
C ASP A 255 -11.69 24.27 23.21
N LYS A 256 -11.22 23.68 22.11
CA LYS A 256 -9.79 23.56 21.77
C LYS A 256 -9.43 23.91 20.32
N ASP A 257 -10.39 24.39 19.52
CA ASP A 257 -10.20 24.74 18.10
C ASP A 257 -9.56 23.62 17.26
N TYR A 258 -9.98 22.37 17.51
CA TYR A 258 -9.56 21.18 16.76
C TYR A 258 -10.78 20.41 16.24
N SER A 259 -10.59 19.64 15.18
CA SER A 259 -11.47 18.52 14.85
C SER A 259 -10.81 17.22 15.29
N VAL A 260 -11.58 16.33 15.91
CA VAL A 260 -11.17 14.97 16.24
C VAL A 260 -11.67 14.04 15.15
N VAL A 261 -10.75 13.34 14.50
CA VAL A 261 -11.05 12.23 13.58
C VAL A 261 -10.86 10.93 14.35
N THR A 262 -11.88 10.08 14.37
CA THR A 262 -11.78 8.73 14.94
C THR A 262 -11.97 7.71 13.82
N ILE A 263 -11.05 6.75 13.71
CA ILE A 263 -11.03 5.69 12.70
C ILE A 263 -11.04 4.34 13.43
N ARG A 264 -11.98 3.47 13.06
CA ARG A 264 -12.00 2.06 13.48
C ARG A 264 -12.18 1.16 12.26
N CYS A 265 -11.22 0.29 12.00
CA CYS A 265 -11.24 -0.61 10.84
C CYS A 265 -10.49 -1.91 11.14
N LYS A 266 -10.44 -2.82 10.17
CA LYS A 266 -9.53 -3.97 10.21
C LYS A 266 -8.08 -3.49 10.17
N ASP A 267 -7.22 -4.05 11.02
CA ASP A 267 -5.80 -3.74 11.02
C ASP A 267 -5.09 -4.30 9.78
N ARG A 268 -4.07 -3.59 9.31
CA ARG A 268 -3.20 -3.99 8.20
C ARG A 268 -1.88 -3.21 8.20
N PRO A 269 -0.80 -3.76 7.62
CA PRO A 269 0.41 -3.00 7.33
C PRO A 269 0.11 -1.70 6.56
N LYS A 270 0.92 -0.67 6.83
CA LYS A 270 0.86 0.67 6.21
C LYS A 270 -0.44 1.47 6.49
N LEU A 271 -1.30 1.04 7.41
CA LEU A 271 -2.55 1.74 7.73
C LEU A 271 -2.32 3.19 8.22
N LEU A 272 -1.42 3.37 9.19
CA LEU A 272 -1.03 4.71 9.70
C LEU A 272 -0.42 5.59 8.60
N PHE A 273 0.33 5.00 7.66
CA PHE A 273 0.90 5.73 6.53
C PHE A 273 -0.19 6.26 5.61
N ASP A 274 -1.19 5.46 5.24
CA ASP A 274 -2.26 5.88 4.34
C ASP A 274 -3.19 6.95 4.98
N THR A 275 -3.47 6.85 6.29
CA THR A 275 -4.29 7.85 7.00
C THR A 275 -3.54 9.19 7.17
N VAL A 276 -2.27 9.17 7.59
CA VAL A 276 -1.42 10.38 7.64
C VAL A 276 -1.20 10.98 6.24
N CYS A 277 -1.02 10.16 5.21
CA CYS A 277 -0.96 10.61 3.82
C CYS A 277 -2.22 11.39 3.43
N THR A 278 -3.39 10.87 3.78
CA THR A 278 -4.69 11.50 3.47
C THR A 278 -4.87 12.83 4.18
N LEU A 279 -4.59 12.88 5.49
CA LEU A 279 -4.66 14.12 6.26
C LEU A 279 -3.72 15.18 5.67
N THR A 280 -2.49 14.80 5.30
CA THR A 280 -1.50 15.68 4.67
C THR A 280 -1.94 16.16 3.29
N ASP A 281 -2.45 15.27 2.43
CA ASP A 281 -2.92 15.61 1.07
C ASP A 281 -4.17 16.51 1.10
N MET A 282 -5.00 16.36 2.14
CA MET A 282 -6.12 17.25 2.44
C MET A 282 -5.73 18.50 3.24
N LYS A 283 -4.43 18.78 3.42
CA LYS A 283 -3.89 19.97 4.11
C LYS A 283 -4.28 20.10 5.59
N TYR A 284 -4.49 18.99 6.28
CA TYR A 284 -4.62 18.95 7.73
C TYR A 284 -3.26 18.72 8.41
N VAL A 285 -3.06 19.41 9.52
CA VAL A 285 -1.95 19.18 10.45
C VAL A 285 -2.48 18.35 11.62
N VAL A 286 -1.77 17.28 11.95
CA VAL A 286 -2.02 16.46 13.14
C VAL A 286 -1.31 17.12 14.32
N PHE A 287 -2.07 17.53 15.34
CA PHE A 287 -1.54 18.10 16.58
C PHE A 287 -1.32 17.03 17.64
N HIS A 288 -2.29 16.13 17.79
CA HIS A 288 -2.16 14.93 18.62
C HIS A 288 -2.68 13.73 17.83
N ALA A 289 -2.11 12.56 18.06
CA ALA A 289 -2.78 11.32 17.68
C ALA A 289 -2.48 10.17 18.63
N ASN A 290 -3.40 9.23 18.67
CA ASN A 290 -3.38 8.04 19.49
C ASN A 290 -3.76 6.85 18.62
N VAL A 291 -2.82 5.93 18.40
CA VAL A 291 -2.93 4.85 17.42
C VAL A 291 -2.71 3.52 18.14
N HIS A 292 -3.65 2.58 17.98
CA HIS A 292 -3.58 1.23 18.52
C HIS A 292 -3.97 0.21 17.46
N ALA A 293 -3.10 -0.77 17.21
CA ALA A 293 -3.40 -1.97 16.47
C ALA A 293 -3.65 -3.11 17.47
N GLU A 294 -4.90 -3.57 17.58
CA GLU A 294 -5.32 -4.70 18.40
C GLU A 294 -5.93 -5.76 17.47
N GLN A 295 -5.04 -6.49 16.78
CA GLN A 295 -5.42 -7.44 15.73
C GLN A 295 -6.60 -8.34 16.15
N PRO A 296 -7.69 -8.40 15.36
CA PRO A 296 -7.78 -8.02 13.95
C PRO A 296 -8.18 -6.56 13.66
N GLU A 297 -8.38 -5.71 14.67
CA GLU A 297 -8.86 -4.33 14.50
C GLU A 297 -7.77 -3.27 14.78
N ALA A 298 -7.93 -2.10 14.18
CA ALA A 298 -7.13 -0.93 14.46
C ALA A 298 -8.04 0.25 14.84
N TYR A 299 -7.59 1.02 15.82
CA TYR A 299 -8.19 2.24 16.30
C TYR A 299 -7.19 3.38 16.14
N GLN A 300 -7.61 4.50 15.56
CA GLN A 300 -6.79 5.69 15.39
C GLN A 300 -7.61 6.93 15.70
N GLU A 301 -7.11 7.80 16.57
CA GLU A 301 -7.69 9.09 16.90
C GLU A 301 -6.69 10.20 16.54
N TYR A 302 -7.15 11.24 15.83
CA TYR A 302 -6.34 12.39 15.43
C TYR A 302 -7.02 13.69 15.82
N CYS A 303 -6.34 14.52 16.62
CA CYS A 303 -6.69 15.94 16.77
C CYS A 303 -6.04 16.71 15.62
N ILE A 304 -6.86 17.26 14.72
CA ILE A 304 -6.42 17.93 13.49
C ILE A 304 -6.94 19.36 13.39
N ARG A 305 -6.25 20.15 12.57
CA ARG A 305 -6.62 21.50 12.14
C ARG A 305 -6.20 21.67 10.68
N HIS A 306 -6.98 22.36 9.86
CA HIS A 306 -6.59 22.64 8.49
C HIS A 306 -5.46 23.69 8.45
N LEU A 307 -4.68 23.75 7.37
CA LEU A 307 -3.54 24.66 7.23
C LEU A 307 -3.90 26.16 7.29
N ASP A 308 -5.17 26.52 7.18
CA ASP A 308 -5.66 27.88 7.42
C ASP A 308 -5.83 28.24 8.91
N GLY A 309 -5.63 27.28 9.82
CA GLY A 309 -5.75 27.47 11.25
C GLY A 309 -7.13 27.12 11.83
N PHE A 310 -8.08 26.62 11.04
CA PHE A 310 -9.44 26.32 11.51
C PHE A 310 -9.71 24.81 11.66
N PRO A 311 -10.63 24.41 12.56
CA PRO A 311 -11.24 23.07 12.52
C PRO A 311 -12.11 22.92 11.26
N VAL A 312 -12.53 21.69 10.95
CA VAL A 312 -13.42 21.36 9.82
C VAL A 312 -14.68 22.24 9.88
N ASN A 313 -14.84 23.13 8.92
CA ASN A 313 -15.74 24.28 8.99
C ASN A 313 -17.10 24.05 8.32
N SER A 314 -17.23 23.01 7.49
CA SER A 314 -18.45 22.72 6.75
C SER A 314 -18.75 21.23 6.63
N GLU A 315 -20.02 20.87 6.43
CA GLU A 315 -20.42 19.47 6.31
C GLU A 315 -19.94 18.84 4.99
N ALA A 316 -19.81 19.64 3.92
CA ALA A 316 -19.24 19.18 2.66
C ALA A 316 -17.72 18.88 2.76
N GLU A 317 -17.01 19.61 3.62
CA GLU A 317 -15.61 19.31 3.96
C GLU A 317 -15.52 18.07 4.86
N ARG A 318 -16.36 17.97 5.89
CA ARG A 318 -16.46 16.81 6.78
C ARG A 318 -16.70 15.51 6.00
N GLN A 319 -17.71 15.51 5.14
CA GLN A 319 -18.07 14.35 4.33
C GLN A 319 -16.95 13.96 3.35
N ARG A 320 -16.25 14.95 2.77
CA ARG A 320 -15.08 14.70 1.92
C ARG A 320 -13.92 14.09 2.70
N LEU A 321 -13.64 14.59 3.90
CA LEU A 321 -12.59 14.05 4.77
C LEU A 321 -12.86 12.58 5.14
N ILE A 322 -14.11 12.27 5.52
CA ILE A 322 -14.58 10.90 5.75
C ILE A 322 -14.34 10.04 4.51
N GLN A 323 -14.86 10.45 3.35
CA GLN A 323 -14.72 9.69 2.08
C GLN A 323 -13.25 9.45 1.69
N CYS A 324 -12.38 10.45 1.86
CA CYS A 324 -10.96 10.32 1.51
C CYS A 324 -10.24 9.33 2.44
N LEU A 325 -10.56 9.35 3.74
CA LEU A 325 -10.00 8.41 4.71
C LEU A 325 -10.52 6.99 4.49
N GLU A 326 -11.83 6.82 4.26
CA GLU A 326 -12.41 5.51 3.90
C GLU A 326 -11.73 4.93 2.66
N ALA A 327 -11.61 5.72 1.59
CA ALA A 327 -10.96 5.29 0.35
C ALA A 327 -9.49 4.92 0.58
N ALA A 328 -8.72 5.73 1.31
CA ALA A 328 -7.32 5.43 1.62
C ALA A 328 -7.13 4.13 2.41
N ILE A 329 -8.04 3.84 3.35
CA ILE A 329 -8.06 2.58 4.09
C ILE A 329 -8.37 1.42 3.13
N GLU A 330 -9.40 1.56 2.28
CA GLU A 330 -9.88 0.55 1.33
C GLU A 330 -8.89 0.22 0.20
N ARG A 331 -8.14 1.19 -0.35
CA ARG A 331 -7.18 1.00 -1.47
C ARG A 331 -6.24 -0.19 -1.35
N ARG A 332 -5.81 -0.53 -0.12
CA ARG A 332 -4.92 -1.67 0.15
C ARG A 332 -5.63 -2.91 0.70
N VAL A 333 -6.93 -2.82 1.01
CA VAL A 333 -7.76 -3.97 1.42
C VAL A 333 -8.22 -4.70 0.17
N SER A 334 -7.29 -5.43 -0.43
CA SER A 334 -7.55 -6.22 -1.63
C SER A 334 -8.13 -7.58 -1.26
N ASP A 335 -9.46 -7.72 -1.15
CA ASP A 335 -10.12 -9.05 -1.00
C ASP A 335 -10.10 -9.88 -2.31
N GLY A 336 -9.07 -9.71 -3.13
CA GLY A 336 -8.78 -10.58 -4.28
C GLY A 336 -7.90 -11.75 -3.84
N LEU A 337 -7.95 -12.84 -4.62
CA LEU A 337 -7.05 -13.97 -4.44
C LEU A 337 -5.60 -13.52 -4.70
N LYS A 338 -4.68 -13.78 -3.75
CA LYS A 338 -3.27 -13.44 -3.93
C LYS A 338 -2.55 -14.52 -4.72
N LEU A 339 -2.01 -14.14 -5.87
CA LEU A 339 -1.17 -14.96 -6.73
C LEU A 339 0.26 -14.42 -6.70
N GLU A 340 1.24 -15.29 -6.40
CA GLU A 340 2.66 -14.94 -6.41
C GLU A 340 3.37 -15.69 -7.54
N LEU A 341 3.95 -14.94 -8.48
CA LEU A 341 4.73 -15.44 -9.60
C LEU A 341 6.23 -15.31 -9.28
N CYS A 342 6.97 -16.40 -9.33
CA CYS A 342 8.44 -16.40 -9.21
C CYS A 342 9.07 -17.23 -10.33
N THR A 343 9.78 -16.58 -11.24
CA THR A 343 10.44 -17.25 -12.39
C THR A 343 11.59 -16.42 -12.94
N THR A 344 12.37 -16.96 -13.88
CA THR A 344 13.38 -16.19 -14.63
C THR A 344 12.67 -15.14 -15.46
N ASP A 345 13.10 -13.88 -15.36
CA ASP A 345 12.49 -12.79 -16.11
C ASP A 345 12.86 -12.86 -17.61
N ARG A 346 11.96 -12.35 -18.45
CA ARG A 346 12.13 -12.26 -19.90
C ARG A 346 11.20 -11.22 -20.49
N VAL A 347 11.62 -10.61 -21.60
CA VAL A 347 10.81 -9.66 -22.38
C VAL A 347 9.40 -10.23 -22.62
N GLY A 348 8.38 -9.42 -22.34
CA GLY A 348 6.98 -9.79 -22.51
C GLY A 348 6.42 -10.79 -21.48
N LEU A 349 7.16 -11.20 -20.44
CA LEU A 349 6.64 -12.10 -19.39
C LEU A 349 5.37 -11.52 -18.74
N LEU A 350 5.42 -10.25 -18.32
CA LEU A 350 4.27 -9.57 -17.71
C LEU A 350 3.07 -9.51 -18.66
N SER A 351 3.30 -9.22 -19.95
CA SER A 351 2.25 -9.19 -20.96
C SER A 351 1.59 -10.55 -21.14
N ASN A 352 2.39 -11.62 -21.25
CA ASN A 352 1.88 -12.99 -21.39
C ASN A 352 1.08 -13.44 -20.15
N VAL A 353 1.57 -13.20 -18.94
CA VAL A 353 0.88 -13.60 -17.70
C VAL A 353 -0.43 -12.84 -17.52
N THR A 354 -0.42 -11.51 -17.68
CA THR A 354 -1.63 -10.68 -17.54
C THR A 354 -2.62 -10.93 -18.67
N ARG A 355 -2.15 -11.32 -19.87
CA ARG A 355 -2.99 -11.80 -20.96
C ARG A 355 -3.71 -13.10 -20.60
N ILE A 356 -3.01 -14.08 -20.02
CA ILE A 356 -3.63 -15.33 -19.54
C ILE A 356 -4.71 -15.04 -18.49
N PHE A 357 -4.46 -14.12 -17.56
CA PHE A 357 -5.47 -13.68 -16.59
C PHE A 357 -6.70 -13.09 -17.29
N ARG A 358 -6.51 -12.16 -18.25
CA ARG A 358 -7.62 -11.55 -19.02
C ARG A 358 -8.40 -12.57 -19.84
N GLU A 359 -7.73 -13.50 -20.51
CA GLU A 359 -8.35 -14.56 -21.34
C GLU A 359 -9.15 -15.57 -20.49
N ASN A 360 -8.88 -15.64 -19.18
CA ASN A 360 -9.63 -16.44 -18.21
C ASN A 360 -10.59 -15.60 -17.34
N SER A 361 -11.00 -14.43 -17.84
CA SER A 361 -11.95 -13.51 -17.19
C SER A 361 -11.53 -13.05 -15.79
N LEU A 362 -10.23 -12.95 -15.51
CA LEU A 362 -9.73 -12.37 -14.27
C LEU A 362 -9.40 -10.88 -14.44
N SER A 363 -9.80 -10.08 -13.45
CA SER A 363 -9.35 -8.69 -13.31
C SER A 363 -8.28 -8.60 -12.21
N VAL A 364 -7.24 -7.79 -12.45
CA VAL A 364 -6.15 -7.56 -11.50
C VAL A 364 -6.44 -6.26 -10.75
N THR A 365 -6.81 -6.35 -9.47
CA THR A 365 -7.18 -5.18 -8.65
C THR A 365 -5.96 -4.51 -8.00
N ARG A 366 -4.88 -5.28 -7.80
CA ARG A 366 -3.57 -4.77 -7.38
C ARG A 366 -2.46 -5.62 -7.97
N ALA A 367 -1.37 -4.97 -8.40
CA ALA A 367 -0.15 -5.65 -8.81
C ALA A 367 1.09 -4.99 -8.19
N GLU A 368 2.05 -5.82 -7.81
CA GLU A 368 3.42 -5.45 -7.44
C GLU A 368 4.33 -6.33 -8.32
N VAL A 369 5.06 -5.71 -9.24
CA VAL A 369 5.94 -6.36 -10.21
C VAL A 369 7.35 -5.87 -9.93
N ALA A 370 8.31 -6.79 -9.82
CA ALA A 370 9.71 -6.45 -9.63
C ALA A 370 10.62 -7.50 -10.26
N THR A 371 11.65 -7.04 -10.98
CA THR A 371 12.73 -7.90 -11.45
C THR A 371 13.95 -7.70 -10.56
N LYS A 372 14.41 -8.78 -9.92
CA LYS A 372 15.58 -8.78 -9.02
C LYS A 372 16.54 -9.90 -9.40
N ALA A 373 17.80 -9.55 -9.70
CA ALA A 373 18.84 -10.50 -10.11
C ALA A 373 18.40 -11.47 -11.22
N GLY A 374 17.72 -10.94 -12.25
CA GLY A 374 17.22 -11.71 -13.39
C GLY A 374 15.99 -12.59 -13.12
N LYS A 375 15.36 -12.48 -11.95
CA LYS A 375 14.10 -13.15 -11.62
C LYS A 375 12.95 -12.15 -11.50
N ALA A 376 11.83 -12.47 -12.13
CA ALA A 376 10.56 -11.78 -11.93
C ALA A 376 9.92 -12.30 -10.64
N ILE A 377 9.59 -11.38 -9.74
CA ILE A 377 8.93 -11.64 -8.45
C ILE A 377 7.71 -10.73 -8.42
N ASN A 378 6.56 -11.28 -8.84
CA ASN A 378 5.35 -10.49 -9.04
C ASN A 378 4.23 -10.99 -8.12
N THR A 379 3.58 -10.09 -7.40
CA THR A 379 2.36 -10.34 -6.65
C THR A 379 1.18 -9.73 -7.40
N PHE A 380 0.13 -10.50 -7.61
CA PHE A 380 -1.14 -10.05 -8.18
C PHE A 380 -2.28 -10.37 -7.21
N TYR A 381 -3.21 -9.43 -7.05
CA TYR A 381 -4.48 -9.67 -6.40
C TYR A 381 -5.56 -9.68 -7.48
N VAL A 382 -6.28 -10.80 -7.59
CA VAL A 382 -7.23 -11.03 -8.68
C VAL A 382 -8.65 -11.31 -8.18
N ARG A 383 -9.62 -10.85 -8.96
CA ARG A 383 -11.04 -11.21 -8.86
C ARG A 383 -11.53 -11.67 -10.24
N ASP A 384 -12.75 -12.19 -10.33
CA ASP A 384 -13.38 -12.34 -11.64
C ASP A 384 -13.65 -10.95 -12.27
N SER A 385 -14.00 -10.92 -13.56
CA SER A 385 -14.32 -9.69 -14.29
C SER A 385 -15.57 -8.95 -13.77
N SER A 386 -16.33 -9.57 -12.87
CA SER A 386 -17.55 -9.05 -12.25
C SER A 386 -17.34 -8.57 -10.82
N GLY A 387 -16.13 -8.72 -10.24
CA GLY A 387 -15.77 -8.29 -8.90
C GLY A 387 -15.94 -9.36 -7.79
N ASN A 388 -16.26 -10.60 -8.13
CA ASN A 388 -16.46 -11.71 -7.20
C ASN A 388 -15.16 -12.52 -6.94
N PRO A 389 -15.14 -13.41 -5.93
CA PRO A 389 -14.07 -14.40 -5.75
C PRO A 389 -13.91 -15.32 -6.97
N VAL A 390 -12.67 -15.74 -7.25
CA VAL A 390 -12.34 -16.57 -8.43
C VAL A 390 -12.64 -18.06 -8.17
N ASP A 391 -13.21 -18.76 -9.16
CA ASP A 391 -13.37 -20.22 -9.13
C ASP A 391 -11.98 -20.93 -9.09
N ALA A 392 -11.80 -21.80 -8.11
CA ALA A 392 -10.60 -22.62 -7.95
C ALA A 392 -10.22 -23.40 -9.23
N LYS A 393 -11.19 -23.85 -10.03
CA LYS A 393 -10.94 -24.55 -11.31
C LYS A 393 -10.22 -23.67 -12.33
N ILE A 394 -10.56 -22.38 -12.38
CA ILE A 394 -9.90 -21.41 -13.26
C ILE A 394 -8.46 -21.20 -12.79
N ILE A 395 -8.24 -21.12 -11.48
CA ILE A 395 -6.90 -21.00 -10.89
C ILE A 395 -6.04 -22.24 -11.17
N ASP A 396 -6.59 -23.44 -11.01
CA ASP A 396 -5.85 -24.68 -11.31
C ASP A 396 -5.51 -24.79 -12.80
N TYR A 397 -6.40 -24.38 -13.70
CA TYR A 397 -6.11 -24.30 -15.14
C TYR A 397 -4.99 -23.28 -15.44
N ILE A 398 -5.08 -22.05 -14.92
CA ILE A 398 -4.05 -21.01 -15.08
C ILE A 398 -2.69 -21.49 -14.55
N ARG A 399 -2.68 -22.20 -13.41
CA ARG A 399 -1.47 -22.79 -12.83
C ARG A 399 -0.92 -23.97 -13.65
N GLN A 400 -1.75 -24.71 -14.39
CA GLN A 400 -1.27 -25.69 -15.38
C GLN A 400 -0.63 -25.01 -16.59
N VAL A 401 -1.19 -23.89 -17.07
CA VAL A 401 -0.67 -23.15 -18.23
C VAL A 401 0.64 -22.39 -17.91
N ILE A 402 0.70 -21.72 -16.75
CA ILE A 402 1.88 -20.92 -16.33
C ILE A 402 2.96 -21.78 -15.64
N GLY A 403 2.55 -22.85 -14.96
CA GLY A 403 3.42 -23.73 -14.18
C GLY A 403 3.12 -23.66 -12.68
N GLN A 404 2.78 -24.80 -12.06
CA GLN A 404 2.29 -24.88 -10.67
C GLN A 404 3.32 -24.44 -9.62
N THR A 405 4.60 -24.57 -9.92
CA THR A 405 5.74 -24.13 -9.09
C THR A 405 6.10 -22.66 -9.31
N ILE A 406 5.74 -22.11 -10.47
CA ILE A 406 5.99 -20.72 -10.87
C ILE A 406 4.91 -19.79 -10.33
N LEU A 407 3.64 -20.21 -10.36
CA LEU A 407 2.49 -19.45 -9.85
C LEU A 407 1.91 -20.11 -8.60
N GLN A 408 2.17 -19.49 -7.45
CA GLN A 408 1.68 -19.90 -6.14
C GLN A 408 0.44 -19.11 -5.74
N VAL A 409 -0.44 -19.74 -4.96
CA VAL A 409 -1.64 -19.11 -4.38
C VAL A 409 -1.40 -18.94 -2.88
N LYS A 410 -1.67 -17.74 -2.32
CA LYS A 410 -1.55 -17.49 -0.87
C LYS A 410 -2.83 -16.91 -0.28
N GLY A 411 -3.15 -17.36 0.94
CA GLY A 411 -4.31 -16.94 1.73
C GLY A 411 -5.54 -17.82 1.50
N ARG A 412 -5.98 -18.54 2.55
CA ARG A 412 -7.14 -19.48 2.67
C ARG A 412 -7.41 -20.38 1.45
N SER A 413 -7.23 -21.70 1.50
CA SER A 413 -7.45 -22.67 2.60
C SER A 413 -8.85 -22.65 3.23
N GLU A 414 -9.90 -22.64 2.39
CA GLU A 414 -11.22 -23.21 2.74
C GLU A 414 -11.61 -24.40 1.84
N TYR A 415 -10.76 -24.77 0.86
CA TYR A 415 -10.94 -25.93 -0.01
C TYR A 415 -9.85 -26.98 0.24
N SER A 416 -9.90 -27.64 1.40
CA SER A 416 -9.06 -28.81 1.73
C SER A 416 -9.81 -29.85 2.57
N ASN A 417 -11.04 -30.18 2.17
CA ASN A 417 -11.68 -31.42 2.59
C ASN A 417 -11.31 -32.55 1.61
N SER A 418 -10.03 -32.94 1.59
CA SER A 418 -9.66 -34.27 1.10
C SER A 418 -10.15 -35.30 2.12
N PRO A 419 -10.97 -36.31 1.74
CA PRO A 419 -11.26 -37.41 2.65
C PRO A 419 -9.97 -38.12 3.04
N PRO A 420 -9.86 -38.68 4.26
CA PRO A 420 -8.61 -39.28 4.73
C PRO A 420 -8.24 -40.47 3.84
N GLN A 421 -7.17 -40.32 3.06
CA GLN A 421 -6.53 -41.44 2.37
C GLN A 421 -5.70 -42.23 3.39
N GLU A 422 -6.25 -43.33 3.89
CA GLU A 422 -5.49 -44.32 4.64
C GLU A 422 -4.45 -44.98 3.72
N SER A 423 -3.18 -44.61 3.89
CA SER A 423 -2.05 -45.29 3.24
C SER A 423 -1.75 -46.61 3.98
N PRO A 424 -1.75 -47.77 3.30
CA PRO A 424 -1.72 -49.07 3.97
C PRO A 424 -0.30 -49.50 4.35
N THR A 425 -0.03 -49.67 5.66
CA THR A 425 1.22 -50.29 6.12
C THR A 425 0.92 -51.47 7.06
N ARG A 426 1.40 -52.65 6.66
CA ARG A 426 1.10 -53.97 7.25
C ARG A 426 1.77 -54.20 8.61
N PHE A 427 1.02 -54.70 9.60
CA PHE A 427 1.42 -55.74 10.57
C PHE A 427 0.12 -56.44 11.03
N LEU A 428 -0.16 -57.71 10.68
CA LEU A 428 0.39 -58.99 11.17
C LEU A 428 -0.09 -59.42 12.58
N PHE A 429 -0.63 -60.65 12.63
CA PHE A 429 -1.01 -61.53 13.77
C PHE A 429 -2.43 -61.46 14.40
N GLY A 430 -3.09 -62.64 14.44
CA GLY A 430 -4.15 -63.09 15.37
C GLY A 430 -5.52 -62.37 15.30
N GLY A 431 -6.67 -63.02 15.08
CA GLY A 431 -6.99 -64.45 14.95
C GLY A 431 -7.28 -65.14 16.28
N LEU A 432 -8.55 -65.19 16.72
CA LEU A 432 -9.30 -66.33 17.33
C LEU A 432 -10.52 -65.91 18.19
N PHE A 433 -11.54 -66.80 18.23
CA PHE A 433 -12.75 -66.84 19.10
C PHE A 433 -13.82 -65.74 18.88
N LYS A 434 -15.09 -66.06 18.57
CA LYS A 434 -16.17 -66.71 19.38
C LYS A 434 -16.50 -65.92 20.67
N SER A 435 -17.76 -65.67 21.07
CA SER A 435 -19.09 -65.95 20.47
C SER A 435 -20.23 -65.36 21.33
N ARG A 436 -21.42 -65.14 20.74
CA ARG A 436 -22.77 -65.10 21.38
C ARG A 436 -23.01 -64.15 22.58
N SER A 437 -24.04 -63.29 22.48
CA SER A 437 -25.32 -63.54 23.18
C SER A 437 -26.44 -62.58 22.75
N PHE A 438 -27.66 -63.09 22.89
CA PHE A 438 -28.99 -62.56 22.57
C PHE A 438 -29.39 -61.22 23.24
N VAL A 439 -30.38 -60.53 22.66
CA VAL A 439 -31.75 -60.43 23.24
C VAL A 439 -32.77 -59.85 22.22
N ASN A 440 -34.00 -60.40 22.24
CA ASN A 440 -35.19 -59.99 21.47
C ASN A 440 -36.23 -59.38 22.44
N PHE A 441 -37.34 -58.73 22.07
CA PHE A 441 -38.13 -58.64 20.84
C PHE A 441 -38.97 -57.33 20.88
N GLY A 442 -39.57 -56.86 19.77
CA GLY A 442 -40.69 -55.90 19.88
C GLY A 442 -41.08 -55.11 18.63
N ILE A 443 -42.00 -55.65 17.82
CA ILE A 443 -42.80 -54.88 16.84
C ILE A 443 -44.28 -55.25 17.02
N VAL A 444 -45.17 -54.30 16.74
CA VAL A 444 -46.59 -54.44 16.28
C VAL A 444 -47.68 -53.98 17.26
N ARG A 445 -48.36 -52.91 16.83
CA ARG A 445 -49.80 -52.53 16.94
C ARG A 445 -50.68 -53.15 18.04
N GLN A 446 -51.46 -52.27 18.67
CA GLN A 446 -52.90 -52.19 18.36
C GLN A 446 -53.18 -50.86 17.68
#